data_AF-A0A7E5X1N4-F1
#
_entry.id   AF-A0A7E5X1N4-F1
#
_cell.length_a   1.000
_cell.length_b   1.000
_cell.length_c   1.000
_cell.angle_alpha   90.00
_cell.angle_beta   90.00
_cell.angle_gamma   90.00
#
_symmetry.space_group_name_H-M   'P 1'
#
loop_
_entity.id
_entity.type
_entity.pdbx_description
1 polymer ?
#
loop_
_entity_poly.entity_id
_entity_poly.type
_entity_poly.pdbx_seq_one_letter_code
_entity_poly.pdbx_strand_id
1 'polypeptide(L)'
;MLLMRHNCIKVNFELFAYFLLPTLGEQQLKSFNTKYEIIYNNTDFDDTYLNVIETFKRKFTEFEHCQSGWSFVSINHLEININKYCPMRGGTYLELPDVIKNTKSCLNIHNNDEYCFLWCVVAALFPAKNNVCRVNSYPHFSTVLNTRGISFPPSHKDIKLFEKNNCDLSINIYGFDKHGTITGPIYVTNCRKDKHINLLFFEKHNKGHYCLIKNLLRLVRRQVSCHKGRMYLCETCLQFFKSEIKYNCHSCSQILTVLPDKNSTLKFKNYERKQKINFVIYADFESILLNCKMEQNDKNTVKNKVHQPSCFAFYVCCSHDSSLNKFVSYRGSDCVEVFIKSLIEEVKLIHKMLLTEKPMRPMTRDQTDNYNNATTCHICNDLLFDDKVCDHDHITSEYRGAAHSQCNLNYRVCPFIPVIFHNLVGYDSHIFITELSKYEGEIRIIAETKEKYLTITKIINTGKGCKPAQIKFIDSFKFLSSSLDNL
;
A
#
# COMPACT_ATOMS: atom_id res chain seq x y z
N MET A 1 -19.48 -33.33 6.50
CA MET A 1 -18.62 -34.10 5.58
C MET A 1 -17.19 -33.53 5.44
N LEU A 2 -16.98 -32.21 5.38
CA LEU A 2 -15.64 -31.60 5.27
C LEU A 2 -14.80 -31.66 6.57
N LEU A 3 -15.41 -31.42 7.74
CA LEU A 3 -14.78 -31.60 9.07
C LEU A 3 -14.33 -33.06 9.34
N MET A 4 -15.06 -34.03 8.78
CA MET A 4 -14.67 -35.45 8.84
C MET A 4 -13.39 -35.75 8.02
N ARG A 5 -13.08 -34.92 7.01
CA ARG A 5 -11.90 -35.08 6.14
C ARG A 5 -10.74 -34.17 6.53
N HIS A 6 -11.03 -33.06 7.21
CA HIS A 6 -10.06 -32.06 7.66
C HIS A 6 -10.35 -31.72 9.14
N ASN A 7 -9.44 -32.09 10.06
CA ASN A 7 -9.58 -31.95 11.52
C ASN A 7 -9.94 -30.54 12.03
N CYS A 8 -9.78 -29.53 11.18
CA CYS A 8 -10.20 -28.17 11.39
C CYS A 8 -10.34 -27.43 10.05
N ILE A 9 -11.23 -26.45 10.02
CA ILE A 9 -11.51 -25.61 8.85
C ILE A 9 -11.63 -24.15 9.29
N LYS A 10 -11.36 -23.21 8.38
CA LYS A 10 -11.56 -21.77 8.64
C LYS A 10 -12.79 -21.34 7.87
N VAL A 11 -13.83 -20.95 8.59
CA VAL A 11 -15.17 -20.69 8.05
C VAL A 11 -15.50 -19.22 8.18
N ASN A 12 -16.22 -18.70 7.20
CA ASN A 12 -16.81 -17.38 7.22
C ASN A 12 -18.22 -17.46 6.62
N PHE A 13 -19.11 -16.60 7.11
CA PHE A 13 -20.49 -16.51 6.70
C PHE A 13 -20.76 -15.14 6.10
N GLU A 14 -21.38 -15.10 4.93
CA GLU A 14 -21.86 -13.88 4.27
C GLU A 14 -23.35 -14.00 3.97
N LEU A 15 -24.15 -13.13 4.59
CA LEU A 15 -25.60 -13.12 4.48
C LEU A 15 -26.03 -12.01 3.51
N PHE A 16 -26.82 -12.39 2.51
CA PHE A 16 -27.39 -11.47 1.53
C PHE A 16 -28.87 -11.26 1.84
N ALA A 17 -29.27 -10.00 2.01
CA ALA A 17 -30.64 -9.63 2.39
C ALA A 17 -31.13 -8.42 1.60
N TYR A 18 -32.43 -8.42 1.30
CA TYR A 18 -33.11 -7.33 0.64
C TYR A 18 -33.59 -6.29 1.66
N PHE A 19 -33.32 -5.03 1.37
CA PHE A 19 -33.81 -3.88 2.12
C PHE A 19 -34.62 -2.98 1.18
N LEU A 20 -35.72 -2.44 1.69
CA LEU A 20 -36.57 -1.48 0.99
C LEU A 20 -36.30 -0.09 1.56
N LEU A 21 -36.18 0.90 0.68
CA LEU A 21 -36.20 2.30 1.06
C LEU A 21 -37.62 2.85 0.84
N PRO A 22 -38.44 3.04 1.90
CA PRO A 22 -39.86 3.37 1.75
C PRO A 22 -40.11 4.71 1.04
N THR A 23 -39.17 5.65 1.14
CA THR A 23 -39.26 6.98 0.52
C THR A 23 -39.14 6.95 -1.00
N LEU A 24 -38.43 5.96 -1.56
CA LEU A 24 -38.20 5.82 -3.00
C LEU A 24 -38.88 4.58 -3.60
N GLY A 25 -39.40 3.67 -2.76
CA GLY A 25 -39.97 2.39 -3.20
C GLY A 25 -38.92 1.42 -3.77
N GLU A 26 -37.63 1.72 -3.60
CA GLU A 26 -36.53 0.94 -4.16
C GLU A 26 -36.08 -0.18 -3.21
N GLN A 27 -35.98 -1.40 -3.75
CA GLN A 27 -35.44 -2.54 -3.04
C GLN A 27 -33.98 -2.80 -3.48
N GLN A 28 -33.08 -2.95 -2.51
CA GLN A 28 -31.66 -3.19 -2.77
C GLN A 28 -31.17 -4.44 -2.03
N LEU A 29 -30.34 -5.24 -2.68
CA LEU A 29 -29.63 -6.36 -2.06
C LEU A 29 -28.38 -5.84 -1.34
N LYS A 30 -28.20 -6.22 -0.07
CA LYS A 30 -27.05 -5.89 0.76
C LYS A 30 -26.40 -7.17 1.27
N SER A 31 -25.07 -7.18 1.37
CA SER A 31 -24.32 -8.28 1.96
C SER A 31 -23.73 -7.88 3.30
N PHE A 32 -23.74 -8.83 4.23
CA PHE A 32 -23.19 -8.69 5.56
C PHE A 32 -22.30 -9.88 5.83
N ASN A 33 -21.03 -9.64 6.12
CA ASN A 33 -20.06 -10.72 6.37
C ASN A 33 -19.71 -10.86 7.86
N THR A 34 -19.33 -12.05 8.28
CA THR A 34 -18.72 -12.29 9.59
C THR A 34 -17.19 -12.18 9.49
N LYS A 35 -16.47 -12.36 10.59
CA LYS A 35 -15.02 -12.61 10.54
C LYS A 35 -14.77 -14.08 10.20
N TYR A 36 -13.56 -14.42 9.78
CA TYR A 36 -13.20 -15.83 9.68
C TYR A 36 -12.95 -16.43 11.05
N GLU A 37 -13.61 -17.54 11.35
CA GLU A 37 -13.43 -18.31 12.57
C GLU A 37 -12.87 -19.70 12.27
N ILE A 38 -12.18 -20.31 13.23
CA ILE A 38 -11.63 -21.66 13.09
C ILE A 38 -12.58 -22.61 13.79
N ILE A 39 -13.12 -23.56 13.03
CA ILE A 39 -13.99 -24.61 13.55
C ILE A 39 -13.17 -25.91 13.61
N TYR A 40 -13.09 -26.48 14.81
CA TYR A 40 -12.49 -27.78 15.07
C TYR A 40 -13.58 -28.86 15.14
N ASN A 41 -13.19 -30.14 15.05
CA ASN A 41 -14.13 -31.25 15.18
C ASN A 41 -14.90 -31.30 16.51
N ASN A 42 -14.35 -30.69 17.57
CA ASN A 42 -14.96 -30.62 18.90
C ASN A 42 -15.53 -29.23 19.23
N THR A 43 -15.60 -28.33 18.25
CA THR A 43 -16.23 -27.01 18.46
C THR A 43 -17.73 -27.20 18.49
N ASP A 44 -18.38 -26.62 19.50
CA ASP A 44 -19.84 -26.57 19.55
C ASP A 44 -20.34 -25.68 18.41
N PHE A 45 -20.97 -26.32 17.43
CA PHE A 45 -21.47 -25.63 16.26
C PHE A 45 -22.71 -24.80 16.60
N ASP A 46 -23.49 -25.20 17.62
CA ASP A 46 -24.70 -24.49 18.00
C ASP A 46 -24.35 -23.13 18.62
N ASP A 47 -23.36 -23.08 19.50
CA ASP A 47 -22.82 -21.83 20.03
C ASP A 47 -22.23 -20.94 18.92
N THR A 48 -21.49 -21.53 18.00
CA THR A 48 -20.89 -20.81 16.86
C THR A 48 -21.98 -20.21 15.97
N TYR A 49 -23.04 -20.98 15.70
CA TYR A 49 -24.19 -20.55 14.92
C TYR A 49 -24.96 -19.43 15.60
N LEU A 50 -25.18 -19.51 16.92
CA LEU A 50 -25.82 -18.44 17.70
C LEU A 50 -25.04 -17.13 17.63
N ASN A 51 -23.71 -17.18 17.78
CA ASN A 51 -22.84 -16.01 17.66
C ASN A 51 -22.89 -15.37 16.26
N VAL A 52 -22.97 -16.20 15.21
CA VAL A 52 -23.12 -15.73 13.83
C VAL A 52 -24.46 -15.02 13.64
N ILE A 53 -25.55 -15.60 14.16
CA ILE A 53 -26.88 -14.96 14.14
C ILE A 53 -26.85 -13.62 14.85
N GLU A 54 -26.30 -13.55 16.06
CA GLU A 54 -26.24 -12.31 16.84
C GLU A 54 -25.43 -11.23 16.11
N THR A 55 -24.34 -11.63 15.46
CA THR A 55 -23.52 -10.73 14.63
C THR A 55 -24.32 -10.16 13.47
N PHE A 56 -25.12 -10.98 12.77
CA PHE A 56 -25.98 -10.48 11.69
C PHE A 56 -27.10 -9.58 12.19
N LYS A 57 -27.75 -9.94 13.30
CA LYS A 57 -28.77 -9.09 13.94
C LYS A 57 -28.22 -7.71 14.26
N ARG A 58 -27.06 -7.63 14.92
CA ARG A 58 -26.40 -6.35 15.21
C ARG A 58 -26.13 -5.54 13.94
N LYS A 59 -25.57 -6.17 12.91
CA LYS A 59 -25.27 -5.49 11.63
C LYS A 59 -26.52 -5.00 10.90
N PHE A 60 -27.63 -5.73 11.00
CA PHE A 60 -28.91 -5.31 10.42
C PHE A 60 -29.45 -4.09 11.16
N THR A 61 -29.48 -4.14 12.50
CA THR A 61 -29.91 -3.02 13.34
C THR A 61 -29.06 -1.77 13.13
N GLU A 62 -27.73 -1.90 13.08
CA GLU A 62 -26.83 -0.79 12.74
C GLU A 62 -27.16 -0.20 11.36
N PHE A 63 -27.40 -1.05 10.36
CA PHE A 63 -27.73 -0.60 9.01
C PHE A 63 -29.08 0.12 8.92
N GLU A 64 -30.11 -0.37 9.63
CA GLU A 64 -31.42 0.29 9.70
C GLU A 64 -31.35 1.66 10.42
N HIS A 65 -30.47 1.81 11.41
CA HIS A 65 -30.36 3.05 12.22
C HIS A 65 -29.41 4.12 11.66
N CYS A 66 -28.51 3.81 10.72
CA CYS A 66 -27.51 4.74 10.19
C CYS A 66 -28.05 5.76 9.14
N GLN A 67 -29.21 6.38 9.40
CA GLN A 67 -29.72 7.60 8.76
C GLN A 67 -30.32 7.52 7.34
N SER A 68 -30.52 6.35 6.74
CA SER A 68 -31.10 6.26 5.38
C SER A 68 -32.46 5.57 5.28
N GLY A 69 -33.15 5.27 6.39
CA GLY A 69 -34.56 4.84 6.36
C GLY A 69 -34.83 3.49 5.69
N TRP A 70 -33.81 2.64 5.55
CA TRP A 70 -33.95 1.30 4.98
C TRP A 70 -34.66 0.36 5.96
N SER A 71 -35.59 -0.44 5.46
CA SER A 71 -36.30 -1.47 6.21
C SER A 71 -35.97 -2.85 5.66
N PHE A 72 -35.65 -3.79 6.56
CA PHE A 72 -35.45 -5.18 6.16
C PHE A 72 -36.70 -5.80 5.53
N VAL A 73 -36.53 -6.51 4.42
CA VAL A 73 -37.63 -7.19 3.69
C VAL A 73 -37.52 -8.70 3.86
N SER A 74 -36.42 -9.28 3.36
CA SER A 74 -36.23 -10.73 3.35
C SER A 74 -34.77 -11.10 3.22
N ILE A 75 -34.42 -12.29 3.69
CA ILE A 75 -33.12 -12.92 3.42
C ILE A 75 -33.18 -13.55 2.03
N ASN A 76 -32.15 -13.30 1.22
CA ASN A 76 -31.99 -13.92 -0.08
C ASN A 76 -31.28 -15.28 0.07
N HIS A 77 -30.02 -15.28 0.52
CA HIS A 77 -29.26 -16.49 0.76
C HIS A 77 -28.09 -16.24 1.73
N LEU A 78 -27.52 -17.33 2.23
CA LEU A 78 -26.33 -17.36 3.06
C LEU A 78 -25.22 -18.08 2.31
N GLU A 79 -24.08 -17.43 2.11
CA GLU A 79 -22.87 -18.05 1.60
C GLU A 79 -21.96 -18.48 2.77
N ILE A 80 -21.45 -19.71 2.70
CA ILE A 80 -20.52 -20.26 3.68
C ILE A 80 -19.17 -20.48 2.98
N ASN A 81 -18.21 -19.62 3.31
CA ASN A 81 -16.86 -19.64 2.78
C ASN A 81 -15.98 -20.53 3.65
N ILE A 82 -15.62 -21.72 3.15
CA ILE A 82 -14.80 -22.71 3.87
C ILE A 82 -13.41 -22.78 3.25
N ASN A 83 -12.41 -22.36 4.02
CA ASN A 83 -11.01 -22.48 3.66
C ASN A 83 -10.35 -23.66 4.38
N LYS A 84 -9.46 -24.39 3.68
CA LYS A 84 -8.58 -25.38 4.31
C LYS A 84 -7.73 -24.66 5.35
N TYR A 85 -7.94 -24.99 6.62
CA TYR A 85 -7.14 -24.47 7.72
C TYR A 85 -6.17 -25.55 8.17
N CYS A 86 -4.87 -25.31 7.97
CA CYS A 86 -3.84 -26.21 8.44
C CYS A 86 -3.10 -25.56 9.62
N PRO A 87 -3.46 -25.88 10.87
CA PRO A 87 -2.64 -25.50 12.01
C PRO A 87 -1.31 -26.24 11.91
N MET A 88 -0.21 -25.60 12.30
CA MET A 88 1.17 -26.14 12.21
C MET A 88 1.41 -27.29 13.19
N ARG A 89 0.60 -28.34 13.12
CA ARG A 89 0.57 -29.47 14.05
C ARG A 89 1.55 -30.52 13.55
N GLY A 90 2.77 -30.45 14.06
CA GLY A 90 3.81 -31.43 13.82
C GLY A 90 3.74 -32.58 14.82
N GLY A 91 3.53 -33.80 14.35
CA GLY A 91 3.40 -34.98 15.21
C GLY A 91 4.63 -35.88 15.10
N THR A 92 4.55 -36.84 14.18
CA THR A 92 5.51 -37.93 13.98
C THR A 92 6.50 -37.66 12.86
N TYR A 93 7.63 -38.37 12.87
CA TYR A 93 8.66 -38.29 11.84
C TYR A 93 8.12 -38.34 10.40
N LEU A 94 8.59 -37.40 9.58
CA LEU A 94 8.44 -37.41 8.14
C LEU A 94 9.81 -37.23 7.48
N GLU A 95 10.03 -37.94 6.37
CA GLU A 95 11.26 -37.78 5.60
C GLU A 95 11.27 -36.43 4.88
N LEU A 96 12.40 -35.72 5.00
CA LEU A 96 12.63 -34.45 4.30
C LEU A 96 12.77 -34.69 2.79
N PRO A 97 12.24 -33.79 1.95
CA PRO A 97 12.50 -33.83 0.51
C PRO A 97 14.00 -33.75 0.20
N ASP A 98 14.45 -34.46 -0.83
CA ASP A 98 15.87 -34.56 -1.20
C ASP A 98 16.51 -33.19 -1.44
N VAL A 99 15.75 -32.24 -2.03
CA VAL A 99 16.21 -30.87 -2.27
C VAL A 99 16.72 -30.21 -0.98
N ILE A 100 15.99 -30.39 0.12
CA ILE A 100 16.32 -29.82 1.44
C ILE A 100 17.35 -30.69 2.16
N LYS A 101 17.16 -32.02 2.14
CA LYS A 101 18.06 -33.00 2.75
C LYS A 101 19.49 -32.85 2.24
N ASN A 102 19.66 -32.67 0.93
CA ASN A 102 20.96 -32.51 0.27
C ASN A 102 21.67 -31.21 0.63
N THR A 103 20.95 -30.19 1.12
CA THR A 103 21.60 -28.99 1.64
C THR A 103 22.41 -29.29 2.90
N LYS A 104 22.08 -30.36 3.65
CA LYS A 104 22.62 -30.69 4.99
C LYS A 104 22.44 -29.57 6.04
N SER A 105 21.53 -28.63 5.77
CA SER A 105 21.27 -27.46 6.63
C SER A 105 20.27 -27.75 7.73
N CYS A 106 19.48 -28.80 7.60
CA CYS A 106 18.50 -29.23 8.60
C CYS A 106 18.94 -30.50 9.31
N LEU A 107 18.50 -30.68 10.56
CA LEU A 107 18.56 -31.92 11.31
C LEU A 107 17.14 -32.45 11.46
N ASN A 108 16.92 -33.65 10.94
CA ASN A 108 15.63 -34.35 11.00
C ASN A 108 15.71 -35.46 12.05
N ILE A 109 15.00 -35.31 13.16
CA ILE A 109 15.01 -36.24 14.28
C ILE A 109 13.92 -37.28 14.07
N HIS A 110 14.26 -38.55 14.20
CA HIS A 110 13.34 -39.67 14.10
C HIS A 110 12.60 -39.85 15.42
N ASN A 111 11.37 -39.34 15.50
CA ASN A 111 10.46 -39.52 16.62
C ASN A 111 9.22 -40.34 16.21
N ASN A 112 8.73 -41.17 17.13
CA ASN A 112 7.51 -41.98 16.96
C ASN A 112 6.34 -41.44 17.81
N ASP A 113 6.50 -40.25 18.39
CA ASP A 113 5.54 -39.56 19.25
C ASP A 113 5.01 -38.28 18.58
N GLU A 114 4.26 -37.44 19.30
CA GLU A 114 3.74 -36.15 18.80
C GLU A 114 4.63 -34.94 19.14
N TYR A 115 5.87 -35.19 19.60
CA TYR A 115 6.71 -34.19 20.24
C TYR A 115 7.89 -33.74 19.36
N CYS A 116 7.80 -33.90 18.02
CA CYS A 116 8.88 -33.50 17.10
C CYS A 116 9.33 -32.03 17.28
N PHE A 117 8.41 -31.14 17.65
CA PHE A 117 8.73 -29.75 18.02
C PHE A 117 9.71 -29.69 19.20
N LEU A 118 9.40 -30.37 20.30
CA LEU A 118 10.24 -30.38 21.50
C LEU A 118 11.58 -31.05 21.24
N TRP A 119 11.60 -32.16 20.50
CA TRP A 119 12.83 -32.83 20.12
C TRP A 119 13.76 -31.92 19.31
N CYS A 120 13.22 -31.10 18.41
CA CYS A 120 14.02 -30.11 17.68
C CYS A 120 14.58 -29.02 18.59
N VAL A 121 13.78 -28.53 19.55
CA VAL A 121 14.23 -27.53 20.54
C VAL A 121 15.34 -28.10 21.41
N VAL A 122 15.16 -29.31 21.95
CA VAL A 122 16.19 -29.98 22.76
C VAL A 122 17.47 -30.20 21.96
N ALA A 123 17.37 -30.65 20.70
CA ALA A 123 18.55 -30.86 19.87
C ALA A 123 19.31 -29.57 19.55
N ALA A 124 18.63 -28.42 19.55
CA ALA A 124 19.28 -27.11 19.42
C ALA A 124 20.04 -26.73 20.69
N LEU A 125 19.48 -27.05 21.86
CA LEU A 125 20.07 -26.73 23.17
C LEU A 125 21.18 -27.69 23.60
N PHE A 126 21.05 -28.97 23.24
CA PHE A 126 21.98 -30.04 23.61
C PHE A 126 22.46 -30.81 22.37
N PRO A 127 23.36 -30.23 21.55
CA PRO A 127 23.81 -30.88 20.33
C PRO A 127 24.53 -32.20 20.58
N ALA A 128 24.03 -33.30 20.03
CA ALA A 128 24.67 -34.61 20.11
C ALA A 128 25.87 -34.70 19.16
N LYS A 129 26.90 -35.49 19.53
CA LYS A 129 28.07 -35.76 18.67
C LYS A 129 27.82 -36.92 17.69
N ASN A 130 27.19 -37.99 18.17
CA ASN A 130 26.92 -39.22 17.42
C ASN A 130 25.42 -39.48 17.35
N ASN A 131 24.97 -40.17 16.30
CA ASN A 131 23.56 -40.56 16.11
C ASN A 131 22.57 -39.39 16.28
N VAL A 132 22.93 -38.22 15.72
CA VAL A 132 22.20 -36.96 15.90
C VAL A 132 20.73 -37.00 15.48
N CYS A 133 20.32 -37.95 14.64
CA CYS A 133 18.93 -38.08 14.22
C CYS A 133 18.08 -38.96 15.17
N ARG A 134 18.63 -39.50 16.26
CA ARG A 134 17.88 -40.35 17.21
C ARG A 134 17.47 -39.57 18.46
N VAL A 135 16.23 -39.75 18.91
CA VAL A 135 15.72 -39.13 20.15
C VAL A 135 16.54 -39.49 21.38
N ASN A 136 17.02 -40.73 21.48
CA ASN A 136 17.84 -41.22 22.61
C ASN A 136 19.21 -40.54 22.73
N SER A 137 19.63 -39.78 21.72
CA SER A 137 20.88 -39.00 21.77
C SER A 137 20.74 -37.71 22.58
N TYR A 138 19.53 -37.39 23.04
CA TYR A 138 19.18 -36.14 23.70
C TYR A 138 18.53 -36.40 25.07
N PRO A 139 18.66 -35.47 26.04
CA PRO A 139 17.89 -35.55 27.27
C PRO A 139 16.39 -35.48 26.96
N HIS A 140 15.56 -36.14 27.76
CA HIS A 140 14.12 -36.10 27.57
C HIS A 140 13.60 -34.67 27.75
N PHE A 141 12.77 -34.18 26.85
CA PHE A 141 12.33 -32.77 26.85
C PHE A 141 11.65 -32.32 28.16
N SER A 142 11.00 -33.24 28.89
CA SER A 142 10.32 -32.93 30.16
C SER A 142 11.27 -32.52 31.29
N THR A 143 12.56 -32.84 31.21
CA THR A 143 13.54 -32.47 32.24
C THR A 143 14.17 -31.12 31.99
N VAL A 144 14.04 -30.58 30.76
CA VAL A 144 14.77 -29.39 30.30
C VAL A 144 13.86 -28.27 29.78
N LEU A 145 12.61 -28.56 29.41
CA LEU A 145 11.66 -27.59 28.87
C LEU A 145 10.40 -27.52 29.73
N ASN A 146 9.90 -26.29 29.96
CA ASN A 146 8.62 -26.06 30.61
C ASN A 146 7.49 -26.08 29.59
N THR A 147 6.72 -27.17 29.58
CA THR A 147 5.61 -27.39 28.64
C THR A 147 4.22 -27.19 29.27
N ARG A 148 4.13 -26.54 30.43
CA ARG A 148 2.87 -26.38 31.17
C ARG A 148 1.81 -25.62 30.35
N GLY A 149 0.64 -26.23 30.19
CA GLY A 149 -0.50 -25.63 29.50
C GLY A 149 -0.42 -25.65 27.98
N ILE A 150 0.54 -26.39 27.41
CA ILE A 150 0.70 -26.53 25.96
C ILE A 150 -0.02 -27.78 25.48
N SER A 151 -0.84 -27.62 24.44
CA SER A 151 -1.42 -28.76 23.72
C SER A 151 -0.47 -29.24 22.61
N PHE A 152 -0.31 -30.55 22.46
CA PHE A 152 0.50 -31.16 21.40
C PHE A 152 -0.40 -31.89 20.40
N PRO A 153 -0.08 -31.81 19.09
CA PRO A 153 0.93 -30.95 18.46
C PRO A 153 0.66 -29.43 18.61
N PRO A 154 1.71 -28.58 18.75
CA PRO A 154 1.54 -27.19 19.15
C PRO A 154 0.89 -26.34 18.06
N SER A 155 -0.10 -25.54 18.43
CA SER A 155 -0.65 -24.47 17.60
C SER A 155 0.23 -23.20 17.66
N HIS A 156 -0.10 -22.21 16.82
CA HIS A 156 0.56 -20.90 16.87
C HIS A 156 0.42 -20.20 18.24
N LYS A 157 -0.71 -20.40 18.95
CA LYS A 157 -0.91 -19.87 20.31
C LYS A 157 -0.04 -20.60 21.32
N ASP A 158 0.09 -21.91 21.17
CA ASP A 158 0.93 -22.76 22.02
C ASP A 158 2.41 -22.39 21.91
N ILE A 159 2.91 -22.06 20.72
CA ILE A 159 4.30 -21.62 20.53
C ILE A 159 4.57 -20.31 21.27
N LYS A 160 3.63 -19.36 21.26
CA LYS A 160 3.74 -18.13 22.05
C LYS A 160 3.75 -18.41 23.56
N LEU A 161 2.93 -19.37 24.01
CA LEU A 161 2.93 -19.79 25.40
C LEU A 161 4.24 -20.52 25.77
N PHE A 162 4.78 -21.32 24.86
CA PHE A 162 6.07 -21.99 25.01
C PHE A 162 7.22 -21.00 25.23
N GLU A 163 7.32 -19.95 24.39
CA GLU A 163 8.34 -18.90 24.57
C GLU A 163 8.16 -18.15 25.89
N LYS A 164 6.90 -17.95 26.34
CA LYS A 164 6.64 -17.34 27.66
C LYS A 164 7.07 -18.24 28.82
N ASN A 165 6.83 -19.55 28.71
CA ASN A 165 7.21 -20.53 29.73
C ASN A 165 8.73 -20.77 29.80
N ASN A 166 9.44 -20.51 28.70
CA ASN A 166 10.89 -20.69 28.55
C ASN A 166 11.51 -19.36 28.10
N CYS A 167 11.54 -18.38 29.01
CA CYS A 167 11.77 -16.96 28.70
C CYS A 167 13.14 -16.61 28.12
N ASP A 168 14.10 -17.54 28.20
CA ASP A 168 15.45 -17.43 27.62
C ASP A 168 15.51 -17.91 26.15
N LEU A 169 14.46 -18.56 25.66
CA LEU A 169 14.36 -19.09 24.30
C LEU A 169 13.57 -18.16 23.39
N SER A 170 13.94 -18.14 22.11
CA SER A 170 13.08 -17.57 21.08
C SER A 170 13.10 -18.39 19.80
N ILE A 171 11.97 -18.47 19.10
CA ILE A 171 11.76 -19.42 18.01
C ILE A 171 11.31 -18.69 16.73
N ASN A 172 11.90 -19.07 15.60
CA ASN A 172 11.33 -18.83 14.28
C ASN A 172 10.99 -20.16 13.60
N ILE A 173 9.91 -20.19 12.83
CA ILE A 173 9.48 -21.38 12.08
C ILE A 173 9.33 -20.98 10.63
N TYR A 174 9.99 -21.70 9.73
CA TYR A 174 9.95 -21.51 8.28
C TYR A 174 9.19 -22.65 7.60
N GLY A 175 8.68 -22.41 6.40
CA GLY A 175 8.10 -23.44 5.54
C GLY A 175 8.82 -23.55 4.22
N PHE A 176 8.30 -24.41 3.34
CA PHE A 176 8.71 -24.44 1.95
C PHE A 176 7.54 -24.74 1.01
N ASP A 177 7.68 -24.31 -0.24
CA ASP A 177 6.72 -24.59 -1.30
C ASP A 177 6.90 -25.99 -1.92
N LYS A 178 6.10 -26.35 -2.91
CA LYS A 178 6.19 -27.66 -3.58
C LYS A 178 7.55 -27.93 -4.25
N HIS A 179 8.34 -26.89 -4.52
CA HIS A 179 9.64 -26.98 -5.18
C HIS A 179 10.82 -27.03 -4.18
N GLY A 180 10.54 -26.95 -2.87
CA GLY A 180 11.57 -26.92 -1.83
C GLY A 180 12.19 -25.54 -1.63
N THR A 181 11.59 -24.49 -2.19
CA THR A 181 11.96 -23.09 -1.90
C THR A 181 11.41 -22.72 -0.54
N ILE A 182 12.27 -22.18 0.32
CA ILE A 182 11.87 -21.74 1.66
C ILE A 182 10.95 -20.54 1.50
N THR A 183 9.71 -20.72 1.93
CA THR A 183 8.74 -19.65 2.04
C THR A 183 8.90 -19.03 3.43
N GLY A 184 8.67 -17.71 3.51
CA GLY A 184 8.98 -16.85 4.67
C GLY A 184 8.60 -17.44 6.03
N PRO A 185 9.13 -16.86 7.12
CA PRO A 185 8.84 -17.40 8.44
C PRO A 185 7.33 -17.41 8.69
N ILE A 186 6.78 -18.59 8.92
CA ILE A 186 5.38 -18.85 9.27
C ILE A 186 5.14 -18.42 10.73
N TYR A 187 6.19 -18.48 11.55
CA TYR A 187 6.24 -17.92 12.89
C TYR A 187 7.54 -17.14 13.05
N VAL A 188 7.44 -15.91 13.54
CA VAL A 188 8.60 -15.10 13.97
C VAL A 188 8.38 -14.70 15.40
N THR A 189 9.42 -14.85 16.23
CA THR A 189 9.44 -14.30 17.57
C THR A 189 9.46 -12.76 17.54
N ASN A 190 8.72 -12.12 18.45
CA ASN A 190 8.74 -10.66 18.56
C ASN A 190 10.04 -10.13 19.18
N CYS A 191 10.70 -10.96 20.00
CA CYS A 191 11.89 -10.57 20.73
C CYS A 191 12.93 -11.67 20.64
N ARG A 192 13.96 -11.46 19.80
CA ARG A 192 15.09 -12.39 19.72
C ARG A 192 15.82 -12.47 21.06
N LYS A 193 16.04 -13.68 21.54
CA LYS A 193 16.82 -14.00 22.74
C LYS A 193 18.16 -14.62 22.34
N ASP A 194 19.07 -14.77 23.31
CA ASP A 194 20.39 -15.38 23.09
C ASP A 194 20.28 -16.81 22.57
N LYS A 195 19.35 -17.60 23.14
CA LYS A 195 19.04 -18.95 22.66
C LYS A 195 17.96 -18.90 21.60
N HIS A 196 18.35 -18.47 20.40
CA HIS A 196 17.46 -18.40 19.25
C HIS A 196 17.47 -19.70 18.43
N ILE A 197 16.29 -20.24 18.13
CA ILE A 197 16.12 -21.52 17.44
C ILE A 197 15.30 -21.33 16.16
N ASN A 198 15.87 -21.74 15.04
CA ASN A 198 15.19 -21.76 13.74
C ASN A 198 14.69 -23.16 13.42
N LEU A 199 13.40 -23.31 13.17
CA LEU A 199 12.75 -24.58 12.84
C LEU A 199 12.19 -24.55 11.42
N LEU A 200 12.15 -25.71 10.78
CA LEU A 200 11.48 -25.94 9.51
C LEU A 200 10.23 -26.79 9.76
N PHE A 201 9.08 -26.31 9.33
CA PHE A 201 7.83 -27.05 9.38
C PHE A 201 7.41 -27.45 7.96
N PHE A 202 6.96 -28.68 7.81
CA PHE A 202 6.37 -29.16 6.57
C PHE A 202 5.33 -30.25 6.79
N GLU A 203 4.50 -30.46 5.79
CA GLU A 203 3.37 -31.37 5.85
C GLU A 203 3.40 -32.36 4.68
N LYS A 204 3.14 -33.63 4.98
CA LYS A 204 2.94 -34.68 3.97
C LYS A 204 1.75 -35.53 4.39
N HIS A 205 0.80 -35.76 3.47
CA HIS A 205 -0.41 -36.56 3.72
C HIS A 205 -1.18 -36.17 5.01
N ASN A 206 -1.42 -34.87 5.22
CA ASN A 206 -2.11 -34.32 6.41
C ASN A 206 -1.40 -34.58 7.76
N LYS A 207 -0.11 -34.94 7.74
CA LYS A 207 0.75 -34.98 8.93
C LYS A 207 1.79 -33.89 8.82
N GLY A 208 1.96 -33.10 9.87
CA GLY A 208 3.05 -32.13 9.98
C GLY A 208 4.29 -32.74 10.64
N HIS A 209 5.45 -32.16 10.38
CA HIS A 209 6.71 -32.49 11.04
C HIS A 209 7.61 -31.26 11.20
N TYR A 210 8.34 -31.21 12.31
CA TYR A 210 9.35 -30.18 12.58
C TYR A 210 10.76 -30.74 12.36
N CYS A 211 11.62 -29.91 11.79
CA CYS A 211 13.06 -30.16 11.68
C CYS A 211 13.83 -28.96 12.24
N LEU A 212 14.98 -29.23 12.87
CA LEU A 212 15.86 -28.16 13.33
C LEU A 212 16.66 -27.60 12.15
N ILE A 213 16.63 -26.28 11.95
CA ILE A 213 17.51 -25.61 10.98
C ILE A 213 18.83 -25.28 11.67
N LYS A 214 19.90 -26.00 11.31
CA LYS A 214 21.26 -25.78 11.83
C LYS A 214 21.94 -24.57 11.18
N ASN A 215 21.61 -24.27 9.92
CA ASN A 215 22.22 -23.16 9.20
C ASN A 215 21.22 -22.58 8.18
N LEU A 216 20.51 -21.53 8.58
CA LEU A 216 19.50 -20.89 7.74
C LEU A 216 20.10 -20.32 6.46
N LEU A 217 21.25 -19.63 6.56
CA LEU A 217 21.92 -19.03 5.39
C LEU A 217 22.22 -20.09 4.32
N ARG A 218 22.76 -21.25 4.71
CA ARG A 218 23.05 -22.37 3.79
C ARG A 218 21.79 -22.94 3.15
N LEU A 219 20.68 -22.97 3.89
CA LEU A 219 19.39 -23.47 3.42
C LEU A 219 18.80 -22.58 2.31
N VAL A 220 18.86 -21.24 2.49
CA VAL A 220 18.22 -20.29 1.55
C VAL A 220 19.16 -19.73 0.49
N ARG A 221 20.48 -19.86 0.63
CA ARG A 221 21.47 -19.23 -0.28
C ARG A 221 21.20 -19.49 -1.76
N ARG A 222 20.92 -20.75 -2.13
CA ARG A 222 20.70 -21.15 -3.53
C ARG A 222 19.45 -20.52 -4.15
N GLN A 223 18.52 -20.02 -3.34
CA GLN A 223 17.31 -19.34 -3.81
C GLN A 223 17.62 -17.91 -4.28
N VAL A 224 18.73 -17.32 -3.82
CA VAL A 224 19.04 -15.91 -4.06
C VAL A 224 20.33 -15.71 -4.85
N SER A 225 21.34 -16.55 -4.67
CA SER A 225 22.59 -16.39 -5.39
C SER A 225 23.38 -17.68 -5.58
N CYS A 226 23.96 -17.83 -6.76
CA CYS A 226 24.97 -18.84 -7.07
C CYS A 226 26.39 -18.43 -6.63
N HIS A 227 26.60 -17.15 -6.26
CA HIS A 227 27.92 -16.66 -5.85
C HIS A 227 28.35 -17.23 -4.50
N LYS A 228 29.67 -17.44 -4.33
CA LYS A 228 30.30 -18.01 -3.12
C LYS A 228 30.79 -16.97 -2.09
N GLY A 229 30.58 -15.67 -2.33
CA GLY A 229 31.01 -14.58 -1.44
C GLY A 229 30.28 -14.50 -0.08
N ARG A 230 30.80 -13.71 0.87
CA ARG A 230 30.13 -13.51 2.18
C ARG A 230 28.79 -12.79 1.99
N MET A 231 27.76 -13.25 2.69
CA MET A 231 26.40 -12.69 2.64
C MET A 231 25.82 -12.63 4.05
N TYR A 232 24.99 -11.62 4.30
CA TYR A 232 24.23 -11.44 5.53
C TYR A 232 22.75 -11.65 5.21
N LEU A 233 22.04 -12.37 6.08
CA LEU A 233 20.63 -12.70 5.91
C LEU A 233 19.85 -12.14 7.11
N CYS A 234 18.77 -11.42 6.84
CA CYS A 234 17.77 -11.14 7.86
C CYS A 234 16.88 -12.38 8.06
N GLU A 235 16.84 -12.92 9.27
CA GLU A 235 16.03 -14.09 9.60
C GLU A 235 14.53 -13.78 9.56
N THR A 236 14.14 -12.50 9.72
CA THR A 236 12.75 -12.07 9.76
C THR A 236 12.17 -11.73 8.39
N CYS A 237 12.83 -10.88 7.57
CA CYS A 237 12.34 -10.55 6.22
C CYS A 237 12.95 -11.40 5.10
N LEU A 238 13.90 -12.28 5.42
CA LEU A 238 14.68 -13.09 4.46
C LEU A 238 15.42 -12.26 3.39
N GLN A 239 15.65 -10.96 3.63
CA GLN A 239 16.42 -10.11 2.74
C GLN A 239 17.92 -10.37 2.90
N PHE A 240 18.64 -10.37 1.78
CA PHE A 240 20.06 -10.60 1.72
C PHE A 240 20.85 -9.31 1.51
N PHE A 241 21.97 -9.18 2.20
CA PHE A 241 22.86 -8.05 2.12
C PHE A 241 24.29 -8.51 1.84
N LYS A 242 25.00 -7.75 0.99
CA LYS A 242 26.43 -7.97 0.70
C LYS A 242 27.35 -7.30 1.71
N SER A 243 26.83 -6.36 2.50
CA SER A 243 27.58 -5.54 3.46
C SER A 243 26.94 -5.66 4.84
N GLU A 244 27.77 -5.78 5.86
CA GLU A 244 27.35 -5.82 7.27
C GLU A 244 26.71 -4.50 7.71
N ILE A 245 27.23 -3.36 7.24
CA ILE A 245 26.65 -2.05 7.54
C ILE A 245 25.23 -1.96 7.00
N LYS A 246 25.01 -2.39 5.75
CA LYS A 246 23.65 -2.42 5.16
C LYS A 246 22.73 -3.39 5.90
N TYR A 247 23.27 -4.49 6.39
CA TYR A 247 22.54 -5.41 7.26
C TYR A 247 22.28 -4.83 8.66
N ASN A 248 23.15 -4.01 9.24
CA ASN A 248 22.87 -3.43 10.56
C ASN A 248 21.93 -2.22 10.47
N CYS A 249 21.94 -1.50 9.35
CA CYS A 249 21.06 -0.36 9.12
C CYS A 249 19.67 -0.72 8.58
N HIS A 250 19.40 -1.99 8.24
CA HIS A 250 18.07 -2.36 7.73
C HIS A 250 17.06 -2.44 8.88
N SER A 251 15.91 -1.80 8.67
CA SER A 251 14.77 -1.85 9.59
C SER A 251 13.81 -2.93 9.14
N CYS A 252 13.86 -4.10 9.77
CA CYS A 252 12.95 -5.21 9.48
C CYS A 252 11.60 -5.03 10.18
N SER A 253 10.50 -5.05 9.43
CA SER A 253 9.12 -5.25 9.90
C SER A 253 8.52 -4.23 10.89
N GLN A 254 9.25 -3.18 11.28
CA GLN A 254 8.70 -2.09 12.06
C GLN A 254 8.46 -0.90 11.13
N ILE A 255 7.21 -0.46 11.02
CA ILE A 255 6.93 0.93 10.65
C ILE A 255 7.45 1.74 11.84
N LEU A 256 8.74 2.08 11.79
CA LEU A 256 9.35 2.91 12.80
C LEU A 256 8.87 4.32 12.50
N THR A 257 7.83 4.77 13.20
CA THR A 257 7.49 6.19 13.26
C THR A 257 8.64 6.87 13.97
N VAL A 258 9.64 7.29 13.20
CA VAL A 258 10.72 8.13 13.69
C VAL A 258 10.09 9.48 14.03
N LEU A 259 9.72 9.63 15.30
CA LEU A 259 9.38 10.93 15.83
C LEU A 259 10.68 11.73 15.90
N PRO A 260 10.66 13.00 15.50
CA PRO A 260 11.85 13.81 15.60
C PRO A 260 12.18 14.02 17.08
N ASP A 261 13.47 14.15 17.41
CA ASP A 261 13.94 14.24 18.79
C ASP A 261 13.26 15.42 19.54
N LYS A 262 13.17 15.32 20.87
CA LYS A 262 12.72 16.45 21.69
C LYS A 262 13.56 17.68 21.35
N ASN A 263 12.90 18.80 21.04
CA ASN A 263 13.48 20.07 20.57
C ASN A 263 13.95 20.11 19.11
N SER A 264 13.56 19.14 18.27
CA SER A 264 13.77 19.24 16.83
C SER A 264 12.98 20.40 16.23
N THR A 265 13.62 21.21 15.38
CA THR A 265 12.93 22.25 14.59
C THR A 265 12.65 21.76 13.18
N LEU A 266 11.40 21.85 12.73
CA LEU A 266 11.05 21.62 11.34
C LEU A 266 11.50 22.81 10.49
N LYS A 267 12.22 22.55 9.40
CA LYS A 267 12.61 23.56 8.42
C LYS A 267 12.07 23.19 7.04
N PHE A 268 11.50 24.16 6.36
CA PHE A 268 11.06 24.01 4.97
C PHE A 268 12.27 24.02 4.04
N LYS A 269 12.44 22.98 3.21
CA LYS A 269 13.61 22.87 2.32
C LYS A 269 13.32 23.20 0.85
N ASN A 270 12.11 22.89 0.40
CA ASN A 270 11.72 22.96 -1.01
C ASN A 270 11.14 24.33 -1.33
N TYR A 271 11.97 25.36 -1.19
CA TYR A 271 11.57 26.76 -1.32
C TYR A 271 10.86 27.08 -2.63
N GLU A 272 11.18 26.41 -3.73
CA GLU A 272 10.51 26.56 -5.03
C GLU A 272 8.99 26.34 -4.94
N ARG A 273 8.52 25.54 -3.98
CA ARG A 273 7.09 25.27 -3.74
C ARG A 273 6.37 26.40 -3.01
N LYS A 274 7.08 27.45 -2.56
CA LYS A 274 6.46 28.69 -2.05
C LYS A 274 5.95 29.57 -3.19
N GLN A 275 6.44 29.40 -4.41
CA GLN A 275 6.00 30.22 -5.53
C GLN A 275 4.55 29.92 -5.87
N LYS A 276 3.78 30.99 -6.11
CA LYS A 276 2.42 30.89 -6.64
C LYS A 276 2.47 30.26 -8.03
N ILE A 277 1.55 29.36 -8.33
CA ILE A 277 1.43 28.78 -9.67
C ILE A 277 0.98 29.87 -10.64
N ASN A 278 1.71 30.02 -11.75
CA ASN A 278 1.46 31.09 -12.72
C ASN A 278 0.13 30.94 -13.45
N PHE A 279 -0.17 29.73 -13.91
CA PHE A 279 -1.39 29.40 -14.65
C PHE A 279 -2.06 28.17 -14.05
N VAL A 280 -3.37 28.25 -13.88
CA VAL A 280 -4.22 27.16 -13.43
C VAL A 280 -5.38 27.02 -14.41
N ILE A 281 -5.72 25.79 -14.79
CA ILE A 281 -6.87 25.53 -15.65
C ILE A 281 -7.94 24.87 -14.79
N TYR A 282 -9.13 25.46 -14.72
CA TYR A 282 -10.30 24.83 -14.13
C TYR A 282 -11.12 24.20 -15.24
N ALA A 283 -11.55 22.96 -15.10
CA ALA A 283 -12.27 22.26 -16.15
C ALA A 283 -13.42 21.45 -15.58
N ASP A 284 -14.44 21.24 -16.42
CA ASP A 284 -15.63 20.47 -16.08
C ASP A 284 -16.27 19.85 -17.33
N PHE A 285 -16.94 18.71 -17.18
CA PHE A 285 -17.68 18.04 -18.25
C PHE A 285 -19.15 17.88 -17.90
N GLU A 286 -19.99 18.02 -18.92
CA GLU A 286 -21.42 17.75 -18.82
C GLU A 286 -21.79 16.55 -19.70
N SER A 287 -22.57 15.64 -19.13
CA SER A 287 -22.95 14.38 -19.79
C SER A 287 -24.46 14.25 -19.92
N ILE A 288 -24.89 13.76 -21.08
CA ILE A 288 -26.28 13.36 -21.31
C ILE A 288 -26.46 11.93 -20.83
N LEU A 289 -27.57 11.69 -20.12
CA LEU A 289 -27.96 10.36 -19.68
C LEU A 289 -28.77 9.67 -20.78
N LEU A 290 -28.21 8.62 -21.36
CA LEU A 290 -28.89 7.78 -22.34
C LEU A 290 -29.30 6.46 -21.72
N ASN A 291 -30.50 5.99 -22.04
CA ASN A 291 -30.93 4.66 -21.64
C ASN A 291 -30.11 3.59 -22.38
N CYS A 292 -29.58 2.62 -21.65
CA CYS A 292 -28.88 1.48 -22.26
C CYS A 292 -29.86 0.62 -23.06
N LYS A 293 -29.59 0.42 -24.35
CA LYS A 293 -30.34 -0.51 -25.21
C LYS A 293 -29.65 -1.88 -25.38
N MET A 294 -28.50 -2.10 -24.75
CA MET A 294 -27.71 -3.32 -24.93
C MET A 294 -28.34 -4.52 -24.22
N GLU A 295 -28.40 -5.65 -24.92
CA GLU A 295 -28.77 -6.95 -24.34
C GLU A 295 -27.76 -7.38 -23.27
N GLN A 296 -28.30 -8.04 -22.25
CA GLN A 296 -27.64 -8.40 -21.00
C GLN A 296 -26.46 -9.36 -21.24
N ASN A 297 -25.25 -8.94 -20.88
CA ASN A 297 -24.08 -9.83 -20.84
C ASN A 297 -23.82 -10.42 -19.44
N ASP A 298 -24.46 -9.92 -18.38
CA ASP A 298 -24.25 -10.39 -17.02
C ASP A 298 -25.56 -10.50 -16.23
N LYS A 299 -25.73 -11.62 -15.52
CA LYS A 299 -27.00 -11.99 -14.85
C LYS A 299 -27.33 -11.16 -13.60
N ASN A 300 -26.39 -10.39 -13.06
CA ASN A 300 -26.49 -9.75 -11.74
C ASN A 300 -26.46 -8.21 -11.74
N THR A 301 -26.17 -7.54 -12.86
CA THR A 301 -26.03 -6.07 -12.90
C THR A 301 -26.76 -5.49 -14.11
N VAL A 302 -27.76 -4.64 -13.87
CA VAL A 302 -28.48 -3.93 -14.93
C VAL A 302 -27.86 -2.53 -15.11
N LYS A 303 -27.20 -2.29 -16.24
CA LYS A 303 -26.80 -0.93 -16.63
C LYS A 303 -28.03 -0.20 -17.15
N ASN A 304 -28.59 0.72 -16.35
CA ASN A 304 -29.78 1.48 -16.73
C ASN A 304 -29.46 2.66 -17.65
N LYS A 305 -28.39 3.40 -17.33
CA LYS A 305 -28.01 4.64 -18.01
C LYS A 305 -26.53 4.62 -18.38
N VAL A 306 -26.21 5.14 -19.56
CA VAL A 306 -24.86 5.49 -19.99
C VAL A 306 -24.72 7.00 -19.94
N HIS A 307 -23.68 7.47 -19.28
CA HIS A 307 -23.28 8.87 -19.30
C HIS A 307 -22.50 9.10 -20.59
N GLN A 308 -23.07 9.84 -21.53
CA GLN A 308 -22.38 10.25 -22.76
C GLN A 308 -21.94 11.71 -22.61
N PRO A 309 -20.62 11.99 -22.57
CA PRO A 309 -20.10 13.36 -22.57
C PRO A 309 -20.67 14.15 -23.74
N SER A 310 -21.13 15.37 -23.47
CA SER A 310 -21.85 16.21 -24.44
C SER A 310 -21.25 17.60 -24.60
N CYS A 311 -20.67 18.14 -23.54
CA CYS A 311 -19.89 19.36 -23.59
C CYS A 311 -18.82 19.37 -22.50
N PHE A 312 -17.87 20.28 -22.67
CA PHE A 312 -16.91 20.65 -21.65
C PHE A 312 -16.80 22.17 -21.58
N ALA A 313 -16.31 22.64 -20.45
CA ALA A 313 -15.76 23.97 -20.32
C ALA A 313 -14.41 23.90 -19.59
N PHE A 314 -13.48 24.75 -19.98
CA PHE A 314 -12.33 25.05 -19.14
C PHE A 314 -12.01 26.54 -19.13
N TYR A 315 -11.52 27.00 -17.99
CA TYR A 315 -11.10 28.37 -17.75
C TYR A 315 -9.63 28.40 -17.37
N VAL A 316 -8.82 29.06 -18.20
CA VAL A 316 -7.43 29.37 -17.93
C VAL A 316 -7.39 30.62 -17.06
N CYS A 317 -6.78 30.47 -15.88
CA CYS A 317 -6.59 31.55 -14.92
C CYS A 317 -5.10 31.84 -14.77
N CYS A 318 -4.70 33.06 -15.11
CA CYS A 318 -3.37 33.60 -14.92
C CYS A 318 -3.31 34.38 -13.60
N SER A 319 -2.30 34.08 -12.78
CA SER A 319 -2.17 34.65 -11.45
C SER A 319 -1.60 36.06 -11.38
N HIS A 320 -1.00 36.55 -12.48
CA HIS A 320 -0.29 37.83 -12.56
C HIS A 320 -0.82 38.78 -13.64
N ASP A 321 -1.61 38.30 -14.60
CA ASP A 321 -2.19 39.13 -15.66
C ASP A 321 -3.55 38.56 -16.08
N SER A 322 -4.63 39.20 -15.64
CA SER A 322 -6.00 38.78 -15.94
C SER A 322 -6.36 38.89 -17.42
N SER A 323 -5.62 39.66 -18.22
CA SER A 323 -5.86 39.75 -19.67
C SER A 323 -5.51 38.45 -20.40
N LEU A 324 -4.69 37.59 -19.78
CA LEU A 324 -4.35 36.26 -20.26
C LEU A 324 -5.37 35.19 -19.87
N ASN A 325 -6.40 35.55 -19.08
CA ASN A 325 -7.45 34.61 -18.73
C ASN A 325 -8.30 34.28 -19.96
N LYS A 326 -8.68 33.01 -20.09
CA LYS A 326 -9.38 32.52 -21.28
C LYS A 326 -10.41 31.48 -20.90
N PHE A 327 -11.65 31.68 -21.35
CA PHE A 327 -12.71 30.69 -21.25
C PHE A 327 -12.86 29.95 -22.58
N VAL A 328 -12.90 28.62 -22.52
CA VAL A 328 -13.10 27.75 -23.68
C VAL A 328 -14.22 26.79 -23.35
N SER A 329 -15.22 26.69 -24.21
CA SER A 329 -16.28 25.69 -24.11
C SER A 329 -16.59 25.11 -25.46
N TYR A 330 -17.10 23.88 -25.46
CA TYR A 330 -17.49 23.19 -26.68
C TYR A 330 -18.61 22.21 -26.39
N ARG A 331 -19.55 22.10 -27.34
CA ARG A 331 -20.66 21.16 -27.29
C ARG A 331 -20.71 20.36 -28.58
N GLY A 332 -20.61 19.05 -28.47
CA GLY A 332 -20.53 18.13 -29.61
C GLY A 332 -20.30 16.69 -29.17
N SER A 333 -20.59 15.74 -30.06
CA SER A 333 -20.39 14.31 -29.80
C SER A 333 -18.91 13.93 -29.63
N ASP A 334 -18.02 14.72 -30.20
CA ASP A 334 -16.55 14.62 -30.18
C ASP A 334 -15.92 15.46 -29.05
N CYS A 335 -16.72 15.90 -28.06
CA CYS A 335 -16.26 16.84 -27.03
C CYS A 335 -15.00 16.40 -26.27
N VAL A 336 -14.80 15.10 -26.05
CA VAL A 336 -13.61 14.58 -25.36
C VAL A 336 -12.34 14.75 -26.20
N GLU A 337 -12.42 14.49 -27.51
CA GLU A 337 -11.30 14.68 -28.43
C GLU A 337 -10.94 16.16 -28.55
N VAL A 338 -11.96 17.00 -28.74
CA VAL A 338 -11.81 18.46 -28.81
C VAL A 338 -11.23 18.99 -27.49
N PHE A 339 -11.67 18.50 -26.34
CA PHE A 339 -11.13 18.89 -25.03
C PHE A 339 -9.62 18.64 -24.95
N ILE A 340 -9.18 17.41 -25.22
CA ILE A 340 -7.75 17.06 -25.11
C ILE A 340 -6.92 17.86 -26.10
N LYS A 341 -7.40 18.01 -27.35
CA LYS A 341 -6.71 18.80 -28.37
C LYS A 341 -6.56 20.26 -27.94
N SER A 342 -7.65 20.92 -27.57
CA SER A 342 -7.65 22.32 -27.13
C SER A 342 -6.83 22.52 -25.88
N LEU A 343 -6.89 21.59 -24.91
CA LEU A 343 -6.09 21.65 -23.69
C LEU A 343 -4.59 21.56 -23.98
N ILE A 344 -4.17 20.65 -24.86
CA ILE A 344 -2.76 20.48 -25.24
C ILE A 344 -2.25 21.71 -25.98
N GLU A 345 -3.03 22.28 -26.90
CA GLU A 345 -2.67 23.51 -27.62
C GLU A 345 -2.50 24.68 -26.66
N GLU A 346 -3.43 24.85 -25.72
CA GLU A 346 -3.38 25.90 -24.70
C GLU A 346 -2.16 25.73 -23.78
N VAL A 347 -1.89 24.51 -23.32
CA VAL A 347 -0.72 24.21 -22.50
C VAL A 347 0.59 24.47 -23.23
N LYS A 348 0.67 24.19 -24.53
CA LYS A 348 1.86 24.53 -25.33
C LYS A 348 2.08 26.04 -25.40
N LEU A 349 1.01 26.83 -25.53
CA LEU A 349 1.08 28.29 -25.52
C LEU A 349 1.58 28.82 -24.17
N ILE A 350 0.96 28.38 -23.08
CA ILE A 350 1.34 28.75 -21.71
C ILE A 350 2.79 28.34 -21.44
N HIS A 351 3.18 27.13 -21.81
CA HIS A 351 4.56 26.64 -21.60
C HIS A 351 5.59 27.50 -22.34
N LYS A 352 5.28 27.95 -23.55
CA LYS A 352 6.15 28.89 -24.30
C LYS A 352 6.31 30.22 -23.54
N MET A 353 5.22 30.74 -22.97
CA MET A 353 5.28 31.96 -22.14
C MET A 353 6.16 31.75 -20.90
N LEU A 354 6.03 30.61 -20.22
CA LEU A 354 6.82 30.28 -19.01
C LEU A 354 8.32 30.06 -19.29
N LEU A 355 8.69 29.65 -20.51
CA LEU A 355 10.08 29.47 -20.91
C LEU A 355 10.74 30.73 -21.48
N THR A 356 9.99 31.79 -21.71
CA THR A 356 10.54 33.03 -22.28
C THR A 356 11.38 33.75 -21.23
N GLU A 357 12.70 33.76 -21.41
CA GLU A 357 13.61 34.48 -20.52
C GLU A 357 13.41 35.98 -20.67
N LYS A 358 13.14 36.65 -19.54
CA LYS A 358 13.04 38.11 -19.47
C LYS A 358 14.08 38.61 -18.48
N PRO A 359 14.87 39.64 -18.82
CA PRO A 359 15.78 40.25 -17.86
C PRO A 359 14.99 40.92 -16.75
N MET A 360 15.61 41.06 -15.57
CA MET A 360 15.06 41.85 -14.48
C MET A 360 14.86 43.31 -14.93
N ARG A 361 13.72 43.90 -14.56
CA ARG A 361 13.48 45.33 -14.76
C ARG A 361 14.46 46.16 -13.92
N PRO A 362 14.81 47.38 -14.34
CA PRO A 362 15.59 48.29 -13.51
C PRO A 362 14.94 48.47 -12.14
N MET A 363 15.72 48.32 -11.07
CA MET A 363 15.22 48.49 -9.70
C MET A 363 14.86 49.96 -9.44
N THR A 364 13.80 50.19 -8.67
CA THR A 364 13.51 51.51 -8.12
C THR A 364 14.52 51.90 -7.03
N ARG A 365 14.52 53.17 -6.62
CA ARG A 365 15.37 53.63 -5.51
C ARG A 365 15.09 52.84 -4.23
N ASP A 366 13.81 52.71 -3.87
CA ASP A 366 13.39 51.97 -2.67
C ASP A 366 13.80 50.49 -2.72
N GLN A 367 13.73 49.85 -3.89
CA GLN A 367 14.19 48.46 -4.08
C GLN A 367 15.71 48.34 -3.96
N THR A 368 16.44 49.32 -4.45
CA THR A 368 17.91 49.37 -4.35
C THR A 368 18.33 49.55 -2.88
N ASP A 369 17.65 50.42 -2.14
CA ASP A 369 17.88 50.61 -0.71
C ASP A 369 17.50 49.36 0.09
N ASN A 370 16.39 48.70 -0.26
CA ASN A 370 16.00 47.42 0.33
C ASN A 370 17.08 46.35 0.13
N TYR A 371 17.62 46.22 -1.09
CA TYR A 371 18.69 45.27 -1.41
C TYR A 371 19.98 45.57 -0.64
N ASN A 372 20.39 46.84 -0.60
CA ASN A 372 21.62 47.26 0.06
C ASN A 372 21.57 46.99 1.57
N ASN A 373 20.43 47.30 2.21
CA ASN A 373 20.21 47.15 3.64
C ASN A 373 19.81 45.73 4.07
N ALA A 374 19.49 44.83 3.14
CA ALA A 374 19.08 43.46 3.46
C ALA A 374 20.20 42.66 4.13
N THR A 375 19.93 42.17 5.34
CA THR A 375 20.81 41.29 6.13
C THR A 375 20.40 39.82 6.07
N THR A 376 19.20 39.52 5.60
CA THR A 376 18.63 38.15 5.54
C THR A 376 18.06 37.84 4.16
N CYS A 377 18.21 36.60 3.72
CA CYS A 377 17.70 36.10 2.45
C CYS A 377 16.18 35.97 2.50
N HIS A 378 15.47 36.59 1.55
CA HIS A 378 13.99 36.54 1.55
C HIS A 378 13.41 35.13 1.24
N ILE A 379 14.23 34.18 0.75
CA ILE A 379 13.80 32.82 0.38
C ILE A 379 13.86 31.87 1.59
N CYS A 380 15.04 31.78 2.22
CA CYS A 380 15.31 30.87 3.33
C CYS A 380 15.28 31.53 4.71
N ASN A 381 15.29 32.86 4.77
CA ASN A 381 15.35 33.69 5.99
C ASN A 381 16.66 33.57 6.79
N ASP A 382 17.71 32.96 6.24
CA ASP A 382 19.05 32.93 6.85
C ASP A 382 19.86 34.21 6.50
N LEU A 383 20.93 34.49 7.25
CA LEU A 383 21.78 35.68 7.07
C LEU A 383 22.48 35.70 5.69
N LEU A 384 22.54 36.88 5.08
CA LEU A 384 23.27 37.14 3.83
C LEU A 384 24.70 37.58 4.12
N PHE A 385 25.64 37.13 3.28
CA PHE A 385 27.04 37.54 3.33
C PHE A 385 27.49 37.95 1.91
N ASP A 386 28.67 37.51 1.47
CA ASP A 386 29.28 37.89 0.19
C ASP A 386 28.59 37.28 -1.04
N ASP A 387 27.64 36.34 -0.86
CA ASP A 387 26.90 35.67 -1.93
C ASP A 387 25.52 36.28 -2.20
N LYS A 388 25.29 37.52 -1.73
CA LYS A 388 24.05 38.27 -1.91
C LYS A 388 23.83 38.61 -3.39
N VAL A 389 22.66 38.24 -3.91
CA VAL A 389 22.20 38.51 -5.28
C VAL A 389 20.77 39.06 -5.30
N CYS A 390 20.41 39.74 -6.38
CA CYS A 390 19.03 40.19 -6.63
C CYS A 390 18.19 39.05 -7.23
N ASP A 391 17.23 38.54 -6.47
CA ASP A 391 16.19 37.63 -6.99
C ASP A 391 15.07 38.45 -7.64
N HIS A 392 14.52 37.91 -8.72
CA HIS A 392 13.41 38.51 -9.43
C HIS A 392 12.45 37.46 -9.96
N ASP A 393 11.22 37.89 -10.23
CA ASP A 393 10.23 37.06 -10.88
C ASP A 393 10.57 36.91 -12.37
N HIS A 394 10.83 35.69 -12.83
CA HIS A 394 11.13 35.43 -14.24
C HIS A 394 9.93 35.64 -15.19
N ILE A 395 8.72 35.83 -14.65
CA ILE A 395 7.50 36.06 -15.43
C ILE A 395 7.16 37.54 -15.55
N THR A 396 7.15 38.26 -14.42
CA THR A 396 6.85 39.71 -14.37
C THR A 396 8.09 40.60 -14.50
N SER A 397 9.28 40.02 -14.36
CA SER A 397 10.59 40.70 -14.31
C SER A 397 10.78 41.61 -13.10
N GLU A 398 9.93 41.52 -12.09
CA GLU A 398 9.97 42.37 -10.90
C GLU A 398 10.91 41.84 -9.83
N TYR A 399 11.66 42.74 -9.19
CA TYR A 399 12.52 42.42 -8.06
C TYR A 399 11.70 41.90 -6.87
N ARG A 400 12.13 40.78 -6.29
CA ARG A 400 11.46 40.13 -5.14
C ARG A 400 12.20 40.37 -3.83
N GLY A 401 13.54 40.38 -3.87
CA GLY A 401 14.34 40.55 -2.66
C GLY A 401 15.79 40.13 -2.82
N ALA A 402 16.59 40.41 -1.79
CA ALA A 402 17.94 39.91 -1.69
C ALA A 402 17.92 38.41 -1.34
N ALA A 403 18.77 37.62 -1.98
CA ALA A 403 18.84 36.19 -1.78
C ALA A 403 20.29 35.70 -1.81
N HIS A 404 20.55 34.52 -1.23
CA HIS A 404 21.76 33.77 -1.50
C HIS A 404 21.77 33.35 -2.97
N SER A 405 22.94 33.38 -3.61
CA SER A 405 23.14 32.92 -4.98
C SER A 405 22.54 31.52 -5.23
N GLN A 406 22.77 30.59 -4.29
CA GLN A 406 22.24 29.24 -4.39
C GLN A 406 20.72 29.15 -4.20
N CYS A 407 20.14 29.98 -3.31
CA CYS A 407 18.69 30.05 -3.13
C CYS A 407 18.02 30.56 -4.40
N ASN A 408 18.52 31.65 -4.98
CA ASN A 408 18.06 32.22 -6.24
C ASN A 408 18.09 31.18 -7.38
N LEU A 409 19.20 30.46 -7.56
CA LEU A 409 19.33 29.41 -8.58
C LEU A 409 18.32 28.25 -8.43
N ASN A 410 17.87 27.98 -7.20
CA ASN A 410 16.94 26.89 -6.89
C ASN A 410 15.47 27.38 -6.84
N TYR A 411 15.23 28.68 -6.70
CA TYR A 411 13.90 29.26 -6.61
C TYR A 411 13.26 29.41 -8.00
N ARG A 412 13.02 28.25 -8.62
CA ARG A 412 12.57 28.14 -10.01
C ARG A 412 11.04 28.11 -10.10
N VAL A 413 10.55 28.61 -11.23
CA VAL A 413 9.13 28.51 -11.59
C VAL A 413 8.72 27.04 -11.67
N CYS A 414 7.54 26.74 -11.13
CA CYS A 414 6.96 25.40 -11.15
C CYS A 414 6.84 24.87 -12.60
N PRO A 415 7.32 23.65 -12.90
CA PRO A 415 7.40 23.15 -14.27
C PRO A 415 6.09 22.57 -14.81
N PHE A 416 5.04 22.46 -13.99
CA PHE A 416 3.77 21.86 -14.40
C PHE A 416 2.60 22.85 -14.33
N ILE A 417 1.61 22.63 -15.18
CA ILE A 417 0.34 23.37 -15.24
C ILE A 417 -0.76 22.48 -14.65
N PRO A 418 -1.37 22.86 -13.51
CA PRO A 418 -2.47 22.11 -12.93
C PRO A 418 -3.76 22.29 -13.74
N VAL A 419 -4.47 21.19 -13.96
CA VAL A 419 -5.84 21.15 -14.45
C VAL A 419 -6.70 20.62 -13.31
N ILE A 420 -7.57 21.48 -12.79
CA ILE A 420 -8.36 21.22 -11.60
C ILE A 420 -9.78 20.88 -12.03
N PHE A 421 -10.23 19.71 -11.60
CA PHE A 421 -11.63 19.29 -11.64
C PHE A 421 -12.14 19.18 -10.20
N HIS A 422 -13.44 19.31 -10.01
CA HIS A 422 -14.07 19.03 -8.74
C HIS A 422 -14.70 17.64 -8.79
N ASN A 423 -14.19 16.70 -7.96
CA ASN A 423 -14.53 15.27 -8.02
C ASN A 423 -13.95 14.52 -9.24
N LEU A 424 -12.74 14.90 -9.67
CA LEU A 424 -12.00 14.25 -10.76
C LEU A 424 -11.94 12.72 -10.62
N VAL A 425 -11.60 12.25 -9.41
CA VAL A 425 -11.33 10.83 -9.13
C VAL A 425 -12.62 10.02 -9.23
N GLY A 426 -13.76 10.63 -8.91
CA GLY A 426 -15.06 9.96 -8.91
C GLY A 426 -15.79 9.98 -10.25
N TYR A 427 -15.44 10.91 -11.15
CA TYR A 427 -16.23 11.14 -12.36
C TYR A 427 -15.38 11.47 -13.60
N ASP A 428 -14.89 12.70 -13.72
CA ASP A 428 -14.37 13.23 -14.99
C ASP A 428 -13.14 12.50 -15.52
N SER A 429 -12.31 11.95 -14.63
CA SER A 429 -11.11 11.22 -15.08
C SER A 429 -11.46 10.04 -15.99
N HIS A 430 -12.59 9.37 -15.75
CA HIS A 430 -13.06 8.25 -16.58
C HIS A 430 -13.49 8.68 -17.99
N ILE A 431 -13.87 9.95 -18.16
CA ILE A 431 -14.33 10.50 -19.44
C ILE A 431 -13.16 10.64 -20.42
N PHE A 432 -12.06 11.26 -19.98
CA PHE A 432 -11.01 11.70 -20.90
C PHE A 432 -9.71 10.90 -20.84
N ILE A 433 -9.47 10.06 -19.83
CA ILE A 433 -8.17 9.38 -19.66
C ILE A 433 -7.78 8.50 -20.85
N THR A 434 -8.76 7.81 -21.44
CA THR A 434 -8.55 6.96 -22.63
C THR A 434 -8.14 7.82 -23.83
N GLU A 435 -8.81 8.97 -24.03
CA GLU A 435 -8.48 9.90 -25.11
C GLU A 435 -7.09 10.53 -24.91
N LEU A 436 -6.77 10.95 -23.68
CA LEU A 436 -5.47 11.48 -23.29
C LEU A 436 -4.31 10.50 -23.58
N SER A 437 -4.58 9.18 -23.50
CA SER A 437 -3.59 8.13 -23.79
C SER A 437 -3.22 8.00 -25.27
N LYS A 438 -4.09 8.46 -26.18
CA LYS A 438 -3.83 8.42 -27.63
C LYS A 438 -2.77 9.43 -28.07
N TYR A 439 -2.58 10.50 -27.31
CA TYR A 439 -1.60 11.53 -27.61
C TYR A 439 -0.20 11.09 -27.18
N GLU A 440 0.83 11.47 -27.94
CA GLU A 440 2.22 11.15 -27.58
C GLU A 440 2.63 11.70 -26.22
N GLY A 441 3.60 11.04 -25.58
CA GLY A 441 4.18 11.45 -24.32
C GLY A 441 3.73 10.62 -23.12
N GLU A 442 4.61 10.54 -22.13
CA GLU A 442 4.45 9.70 -20.94
C GLU A 442 3.27 10.15 -20.09
N ILE A 443 2.49 9.17 -19.59
CA ILE A 443 1.46 9.39 -18.57
C ILE A 443 1.93 8.74 -17.27
N ARG A 444 1.97 9.54 -16.20
CA ARG A 444 2.26 9.06 -14.83
C ARG A 444 1.01 9.16 -13.99
N ILE A 445 0.65 8.06 -13.34
CA ILE A 445 -0.58 7.97 -12.55
C ILE A 445 -0.21 7.65 -11.10
N ILE A 446 -0.81 8.39 -10.18
CA ILE A 446 -0.85 8.03 -8.76
C ILE A 446 -2.25 7.48 -8.50
N ALA A 447 -2.34 6.17 -8.30
CA ALA A 447 -3.60 5.46 -8.14
C ALA A 447 -3.85 5.09 -6.68
N GLU A 448 -5.11 5.19 -6.23
CA GLU A 448 -5.59 4.63 -4.96
C GLU A 448 -6.06 3.18 -5.16
N THR A 449 -6.78 2.93 -6.25
CA THR A 449 -7.22 1.60 -6.69
C THR A 449 -7.01 1.46 -8.20
N LYS A 450 -7.37 0.30 -8.79
CA LYS A 450 -7.33 0.13 -10.24
C LYS A 450 -8.29 1.05 -11.02
N GLU A 451 -9.24 1.66 -10.32
CA GLU A 451 -10.28 2.51 -10.92
C GLU A 451 -10.15 3.97 -10.46
N LYS A 452 -9.58 4.22 -9.28
CA LYS A 452 -9.47 5.56 -8.69
C LYS A 452 -8.07 6.14 -8.85
N TYR A 453 -7.92 7.13 -9.74
CA TYR A 453 -6.66 7.81 -10.03
C TYR A 453 -6.57 9.16 -9.32
N LEU A 454 -5.88 9.23 -8.18
CA LEU A 454 -5.72 10.45 -7.37
C LEU A 454 -5.09 11.62 -8.15
N THR A 455 -4.18 11.32 -9.06
CA THR A 455 -3.52 12.33 -9.89
C THR A 455 -3.05 11.69 -11.19
N ILE A 456 -3.29 12.38 -12.29
CA ILE A 456 -2.80 12.00 -13.61
C ILE A 456 -1.84 13.10 -14.07
N THR A 457 -0.63 12.74 -14.47
CA THR A 457 0.35 13.67 -15.03
C THR A 457 0.64 13.29 -16.47
N LYS A 458 0.46 14.22 -17.40
CA LYS A 458 0.81 14.06 -18.82
C LYS A 458 2.05 14.86 -19.13
N ILE A 459 3.05 14.20 -19.71
CA ILE A 459 4.25 14.86 -20.24
C ILE A 459 4.04 15.09 -21.73
N ILE A 460 4.14 16.35 -22.17
CA ILE A 460 3.94 16.76 -23.56
C ILE A 460 5.27 17.20 -24.15
N ASN A 461 5.69 16.53 -25.22
CA ASN A 461 6.88 16.90 -25.96
C ASN A 461 6.62 18.18 -26.77
N THR A 462 7.48 19.17 -26.60
CA THR A 462 7.37 20.51 -27.22
C THR A 462 8.39 20.75 -28.33
N GLY A 463 9.14 19.71 -28.72
CA GLY A 463 10.15 19.74 -29.79
C GLY A 463 11.49 19.15 -29.36
N LYS A 464 12.38 18.86 -30.31
CA LYS A 464 13.73 18.35 -30.03
C LYS A 464 14.55 19.43 -29.32
N GLY A 465 15.07 19.12 -28.13
CA GLY A 465 15.91 20.03 -27.33
C GLY A 465 15.14 20.97 -26.39
N CYS A 466 13.81 21.02 -26.46
CA CYS A 466 12.98 21.82 -25.56
C CYS A 466 12.64 21.05 -24.28
N LYS A 467 12.52 21.75 -23.14
CA LYS A 467 11.97 21.15 -21.91
C LYS A 467 10.52 20.75 -22.17
N PRO A 468 10.11 19.52 -21.84
CA PRO A 468 8.73 19.08 -22.04
C PRO A 468 7.78 19.86 -21.12
N ALA A 469 6.57 20.10 -21.59
CA ALA A 469 5.50 20.65 -20.75
C ALA A 469 4.91 19.52 -19.89
N GLN A 470 4.48 19.84 -18.67
CA GLN A 470 3.85 18.89 -17.78
C GLN A 470 2.44 19.39 -17.42
N ILE A 471 1.43 18.58 -17.70
CA ILE A 471 0.05 18.81 -17.23
C ILE A 471 -0.18 17.90 -16.04
N LYS A 472 -0.77 18.44 -14.97
CA LYS A 472 -1.15 17.66 -13.79
C LYS A 472 -2.64 17.83 -13.50
N PHE A 473 -3.40 16.76 -13.66
CA PHE A 473 -4.82 16.72 -13.32
C PHE A 473 -4.97 16.48 -11.81
N ILE A 474 -5.71 17.37 -11.15
CA ILE A 474 -5.86 17.44 -9.70
C ILE A 474 -7.34 17.46 -9.35
N ASP A 475 -7.70 16.70 -8.31
CA ASP A 475 -9.04 16.71 -7.73
C ASP A 475 -9.12 17.72 -6.59
N SER A 476 -9.86 18.81 -6.79
CA SER A 476 -10.08 19.82 -5.75
C SER A 476 -10.89 19.27 -4.56
N PHE A 477 -11.76 18.27 -4.77
CA PHE A 477 -12.59 17.70 -3.71
C PHE A 477 -11.77 17.00 -2.61
N LYS A 478 -10.53 16.59 -2.93
CA LYS A 478 -9.59 16.02 -1.96
C LYS A 478 -9.02 17.05 -0.98
N PHE A 479 -9.07 18.33 -1.33
CA PHE A 479 -8.61 19.45 -0.50
C PHE A 479 -9.78 20.20 0.13
N LEU A 480 -10.89 20.30 -0.60
CA LEU A 480 -12.12 20.98 -0.23
C LEU A 480 -13.27 19.98 -0.35
N SER A 481 -13.48 19.19 0.70
CA SER A 481 -14.49 18.13 0.74
C SER A 481 -15.91 18.69 0.97
N SER A 482 -16.34 19.56 0.08
CA SER A 482 -17.65 20.22 0.07
C SER A 482 -18.13 20.37 -1.37
N SER A 483 -19.43 20.44 -1.60
CA SER A 483 -19.99 20.73 -2.93
C SER A 483 -19.56 22.11 -3.41
N LEU A 484 -19.52 22.30 -4.74
CA LEU A 484 -19.23 23.60 -5.35
C LEU A 484 -20.21 24.68 -4.89
N ASP A 485 -21.50 24.36 -4.70
CA ASP A 485 -22.50 25.34 -4.22
C ASP A 485 -22.20 25.90 -2.82
N ASN A 486 -21.45 25.15 -2.00
CA ASN A 486 -21.10 25.52 -0.65
C ASN A 486 -19.72 26.22 -0.55
N LEU A 487 -18.93 26.22 -1.62
CA LEU A 487 -17.58 26.81 -1.70
C LEU A 487 -17.64 28.20 -2.32
#